data_AF-A0A535DJA3-F1
#
_entry.id   AF-A0A535DJA3-F1
#
_cell.length_a   1.000
_cell.length_b   1.000
_cell.length_c   1.000
_cell.angle_alpha   90.00
_cell.angle_beta   90.00
_cell.angle_gamma   90.00
#
_symmetry.space_group_name_H-M   'P 1'
#
loop_
_entity.id
_entity.type
_entity.pdbx_description
1 polymer ?
#
loop_
_entity_poly.entity_id
_entity_poly.type
_entity_poly.pdbx_seq_one_letter_code
_entity_poly.pdbx_strand_id
1 'polypeptide(L)'
;MWSMLSVNKSRRGPWKHSSPDRPVTLSDALRHGEAVIAEARSDEPRLEAELLLMHALGSDRARLYQRFNEDMTAEQEVSFRSLLGRRARHEPTAYITGHREFFGLEFEVSPAAIIPRPETEALVESIVKFVLDRHHGEWAPRIADVGCGSGVIAVSLAHVFRSSVRDVRGAQFIAIDSSPQALSLCKTNAMRHRVTGRLSCLLGDLLAPLTQPVDIIAANLPYVRTADWEALPPEIRDHEPRLGLDGGQDGLREIGRLLASAPPYLLPGGALFAEIGDEQGAAVAELARVAFPHARLHSGQRVNLPEVTTNAAG
;
A
#
# COMPACT_ATOMS: atom_id res chain seq x y z
N MET A 1 23.74 -23.99 -35.02
CA MET A 1 22.42 -24.39 -35.55
C MET A 1 21.39 -23.96 -34.52
N TRP A 2 20.93 -22.72 -34.63
CA TRP A 2 20.00 -22.09 -33.70
C TRP A 2 18.58 -22.57 -34.01
N SER A 3 17.93 -23.25 -33.07
CA SER A 3 16.52 -23.62 -33.17
C SER A 3 15.65 -22.49 -32.64
N MET A 4 14.74 -22.02 -33.50
CA MET A 4 13.83 -20.91 -33.29
C MET A 4 12.92 -21.07 -32.08
N LEU A 5 12.77 -19.94 -31.39
CA LEU A 5 11.72 -19.60 -30.44
C LEU A 5 10.33 -19.98 -30.97
N SER A 6 9.63 -20.86 -30.25
CA SER A 6 8.19 -21.00 -30.37
C SER A 6 7.52 -19.78 -29.72
N VAL A 7 7.28 -18.75 -30.52
CA VAL A 7 6.33 -17.69 -30.20
C VAL A 7 4.95 -18.35 -30.07
N ASN A 8 4.48 -18.46 -28.83
CA ASN A 8 3.19 -19.03 -28.50
C ASN A 8 2.07 -18.18 -29.15
N LYS A 9 1.48 -18.70 -30.23
CA LYS A 9 0.29 -18.15 -30.93
C LYS A 9 -0.98 -18.32 -30.10
N SER A 10 -0.94 -18.00 -28.80
CA SER A 10 -2.14 -18.06 -27.96
C SER A 10 -2.91 -16.75 -28.05
N ARG A 11 -3.99 -16.79 -28.86
CA ARG A 11 -5.24 -16.02 -28.72
C ARG A 11 -5.33 -14.62 -29.36
N ARG A 12 -5.20 -14.57 -30.69
CA ARG A 12 -5.97 -13.65 -31.55
C ARG A 12 -7.41 -14.16 -31.77
N GLY A 13 -8.08 -14.59 -30.70
CA GLY A 13 -9.50 -14.92 -30.77
C GLY A 13 -10.33 -13.64 -30.74
N PRO A 14 -11.49 -13.57 -31.42
CA PRO A 14 -12.46 -12.51 -31.22
C PRO A 14 -12.84 -12.46 -29.73
N TRP A 15 -13.18 -11.28 -29.22
CA TRP A 15 -13.73 -11.16 -27.87
C TRP A 15 -14.95 -12.09 -27.81
N LYS A 16 -15.11 -12.90 -26.74
CA LYS A 16 -16.10 -14.01 -26.67
C LYS A 16 -17.57 -13.59 -26.96
N HIS A 17 -17.84 -12.30 -27.14
CA HIS A 17 -19.16 -11.72 -27.41
C HIS A 17 -19.22 -10.73 -28.60
N SER A 18 -18.20 -10.63 -29.46
CA SER A 18 -18.29 -9.82 -30.68
C SER A 18 -18.36 -10.68 -31.94
N SER A 19 -19.33 -10.36 -32.81
CA SER A 19 -19.31 -10.82 -34.20
C SER A 19 -18.00 -10.39 -34.85
N PRO A 20 -17.38 -11.21 -35.72
CA PRO A 20 -16.08 -10.90 -36.34
C PRO A 20 -16.06 -9.57 -37.13
N ASP A 21 -17.23 -9.04 -37.50
CA ASP A 21 -17.40 -7.80 -38.26
C ASP A 21 -17.86 -6.58 -37.43
N ARG A 22 -18.04 -6.70 -36.10
CA ARG A 22 -18.44 -5.58 -35.25
C ARG A 22 -17.25 -5.05 -34.44
N PRO A 23 -16.96 -3.74 -34.48
CA PRO A 23 -15.94 -3.15 -33.63
C PRO A 23 -16.29 -3.32 -32.14
N VAL A 24 -15.25 -3.46 -31.32
CA VAL A 24 -15.39 -3.76 -29.88
C VAL A 24 -15.56 -2.45 -29.15
N THR A 25 -16.69 -2.28 -28.46
CA THR A 25 -16.92 -1.07 -27.67
C THR A 25 -16.15 -1.13 -26.34
N LEU A 26 -15.94 0.02 -25.70
CA LEU A 26 -15.35 0.07 -24.34
C LEU A 26 -16.15 -0.76 -23.33
N SER A 27 -17.47 -0.79 -23.46
CA SER A 27 -18.35 -1.63 -22.63
C SER A 27 -18.14 -3.13 -22.88
N ASP A 28 -17.97 -3.54 -24.15
CA ASP A 28 -17.65 -4.94 -24.50
C ASP A 28 -16.31 -5.36 -23.93
N ALA A 29 -15.29 -4.51 -24.06
CA ALA A 29 -13.96 -4.75 -23.54
C ALA A 29 -13.99 -4.91 -22.02
N LEU A 30 -14.68 -4.02 -21.31
CA LEU A 30 -14.77 -4.07 -19.85
C LEU A 30 -15.44 -5.35 -19.35
N ARG A 31 -16.55 -5.78 -19.99
CA ARG A 31 -17.21 -7.06 -19.66
C ARG A 31 -16.29 -8.25 -19.89
N HIS A 32 -15.50 -8.23 -20.95
CA HIS A 32 -14.54 -9.30 -21.21
C HIS A 32 -13.38 -9.31 -20.20
N GLY A 33 -12.85 -8.14 -19.87
CA GLY A 33 -11.79 -8.01 -18.86
C GLY A 33 -12.25 -8.56 -17.52
N GLU A 34 -13.46 -8.21 -17.09
CA GLU A 34 -14.09 -8.74 -15.89
C GLU A 34 -14.17 -10.28 -15.92
N ALA A 35 -14.61 -10.86 -17.03
CA ALA A 35 -14.66 -12.33 -17.18
C ALA A 35 -13.27 -12.98 -17.11
N VAL A 36 -12.25 -12.38 -17.76
CA VAL A 36 -10.86 -12.88 -17.73
C VAL A 36 -10.28 -12.83 -16.31
N ILE A 37 -10.56 -11.76 -15.58
CA ILE A 37 -10.05 -11.58 -14.21
C ILE A 37 -10.80 -12.48 -13.22
N ALA A 38 -12.11 -12.69 -13.42
CA ALA A 38 -12.88 -13.65 -12.64
C ALA A 38 -12.35 -15.09 -12.80
N GLU A 39 -11.91 -15.49 -14.02
CA GLU A 39 -11.23 -16.77 -14.24
C GLU A 39 -9.93 -16.90 -13.42
N ALA A 40 -9.26 -15.77 -13.11
CA ALA A 40 -8.07 -15.68 -12.25
C ALA A 40 -8.39 -15.59 -10.74
N ARG A 41 -9.66 -15.71 -10.34
CA ARG A 41 -10.13 -15.72 -8.94
C ARG A 41 -9.82 -14.45 -8.14
N SER A 42 -9.86 -13.28 -8.79
CA SER A 42 -9.90 -12.00 -8.07
C SER A 42 -11.21 -11.86 -7.27
N ASP A 43 -11.14 -11.20 -6.11
CA ASP A 43 -12.31 -10.81 -5.32
C ASP A 43 -13.07 -9.62 -5.94
N GLU A 44 -12.39 -8.78 -6.74
CA GLU A 44 -12.95 -7.56 -7.33
C GLU A 44 -12.75 -7.47 -8.86
N PRO A 45 -13.19 -8.48 -9.63
CA PRO A 45 -12.84 -8.61 -11.05
C PRO A 45 -13.31 -7.43 -11.91
N ARG A 46 -14.47 -6.86 -11.58
CA ARG A 46 -15.04 -5.69 -12.26
C ARG A 46 -14.18 -4.45 -12.06
N LEU A 47 -13.81 -4.16 -10.81
CA LEU A 47 -13.03 -2.99 -10.45
C LEU A 47 -11.64 -3.05 -11.09
N GLU A 48 -10.99 -4.20 -11.01
CA GLU A 48 -9.67 -4.41 -11.62
C GLU A 48 -9.72 -4.27 -13.15
N ALA A 49 -10.72 -4.84 -13.82
CA ALA A 49 -10.88 -4.69 -15.26
C ALA A 49 -11.05 -3.22 -15.65
N GLU A 50 -11.79 -2.45 -14.86
CA GLU A 50 -11.99 -1.03 -15.08
C GLU A 50 -10.69 -0.23 -14.89
N LEU A 51 -9.92 -0.51 -13.83
CA LEU A 51 -8.61 0.12 -13.59
C LEU A 51 -7.64 -0.14 -14.76
N LEU A 52 -7.58 -1.39 -15.24
CA LEU A 52 -6.74 -1.75 -16.38
C LEU A 52 -7.20 -1.10 -17.69
N LEU A 53 -8.51 -0.99 -17.91
CA LEU A 53 -9.05 -0.32 -19.10
C LEU A 53 -8.77 1.19 -19.05
N MET A 54 -9.00 1.83 -17.92
CA MET A 54 -8.63 3.24 -17.70
C MET A 54 -7.14 3.48 -17.98
N HIS A 55 -6.28 2.60 -17.49
CA HIS A 55 -4.84 2.67 -17.73
C HIS A 55 -4.50 2.52 -19.23
N ALA A 56 -5.10 1.56 -19.93
CA ALA A 56 -4.89 1.36 -21.38
C ALA A 56 -5.31 2.58 -22.22
N LEU A 57 -6.31 3.33 -21.76
CA LEU A 57 -6.87 4.49 -22.46
C LEU A 57 -6.24 5.82 -22.04
N GLY A 58 -5.49 5.87 -20.94
CA GLY A 58 -5.07 7.12 -20.32
C GLY A 58 -6.27 7.99 -19.92
N SER A 59 -7.31 7.37 -19.36
CA SER A 59 -8.59 8.01 -19.05
C SER A 59 -8.95 7.85 -17.58
N ASP A 60 -9.71 8.80 -17.03
CA ASP A 60 -10.38 8.62 -15.73
C ASP A 60 -11.71 7.87 -15.89
N ARG A 61 -12.31 7.53 -14.74
CA ARG A 61 -13.57 6.77 -14.63
C ARG A 61 -14.75 7.51 -15.24
N ALA A 62 -14.85 8.82 -15.01
CA ALA A 62 -15.96 9.62 -15.51
C ALA A 62 -15.97 9.65 -17.04
N ARG A 63 -14.80 9.88 -17.64
CA ARG A 63 -14.60 9.88 -19.08
C ARG A 63 -14.75 8.49 -19.69
N LEU A 64 -14.33 7.43 -19.01
CA LEU A 64 -14.58 6.06 -19.45
C LEU A 64 -16.10 5.79 -19.56
N TYR A 65 -16.90 6.14 -18.54
CA TYR A 65 -18.34 5.93 -18.56
C TYR A 65 -19.07 6.74 -19.64
N GLN A 66 -18.64 7.97 -19.91
CA GLN A 66 -19.22 8.79 -20.98
C GLN A 66 -19.03 8.17 -22.37
N ARG A 67 -17.99 7.33 -22.54
CA ARG A 67 -17.53 6.82 -23.83
C ARG A 67 -17.83 5.33 -24.01
N PHE A 68 -18.63 4.72 -23.14
CA PHE A 68 -18.87 3.27 -23.11
C PHE A 68 -19.33 2.64 -24.44
N ASN A 69 -20.06 3.41 -25.26
CA ASN A 69 -20.55 2.96 -26.55
C ASN A 69 -19.60 3.29 -27.71
N GLU A 70 -18.47 3.94 -27.45
CA GLU A 70 -17.44 4.18 -28.45
C GLU A 70 -16.63 2.91 -28.70
N ASP A 71 -16.21 2.77 -29.95
CA ASP A 71 -15.34 1.69 -30.40
C ASP A 71 -13.89 1.90 -29.92
N MET A 72 -13.23 0.81 -29.55
CA MET A 72 -11.80 0.81 -29.28
C MET A 72 -11.00 0.95 -30.58
N THR A 73 -9.87 1.67 -30.51
CA THR A 73 -8.86 1.55 -31.56
C THR A 73 -8.12 0.22 -31.43
N ALA A 74 -7.50 -0.24 -32.52
CA ALA A 74 -6.71 -1.46 -32.51
C ALA A 74 -5.55 -1.40 -31.49
N GLU A 75 -4.93 -0.24 -31.32
CA GLU A 75 -3.86 -0.02 -30.35
C GLU A 75 -4.37 -0.15 -28.91
N GLN A 76 -5.55 0.41 -28.61
CA GLN A 76 -6.18 0.31 -27.30
C GLN A 76 -6.54 -1.15 -26.99
N GLU A 77 -7.08 -1.89 -27.96
CA GLU A 77 -7.38 -3.32 -27.78
C GLU A 77 -6.12 -4.13 -27.48
N VAL A 78 -5.04 -3.90 -28.22
CA VAL A 78 -3.75 -4.57 -28.01
C VAL A 78 -3.18 -4.24 -26.62
N SER A 79 -3.21 -2.96 -26.25
CA SER A 79 -2.75 -2.49 -24.93
C SER A 79 -3.54 -3.17 -23.81
N PHE A 80 -4.87 -3.09 -23.84
CA PHE A 80 -5.72 -3.65 -22.79
C PHE A 80 -5.61 -5.18 -22.69
N ARG A 81 -5.57 -5.90 -23.82
CA ARG A 81 -5.32 -7.37 -23.83
C ARG A 81 -3.98 -7.74 -23.20
N SER A 82 -2.94 -6.93 -23.42
CA SER A 82 -1.62 -7.15 -22.80
C SER A 82 -1.70 -7.05 -21.27
N LEU A 83 -2.41 -6.04 -20.75
CA LEU A 83 -2.64 -5.84 -19.31
C LEU A 83 -3.45 -6.97 -18.70
N LEU A 84 -4.53 -7.41 -19.35
CA LEU A 84 -5.31 -8.57 -18.92
C LEU A 84 -4.47 -9.85 -18.89
N GLY A 85 -3.55 -10.02 -19.85
CA GLY A 85 -2.62 -11.15 -19.86
C GLY A 85 -1.63 -11.13 -18.70
N ARG A 86 -1.20 -9.96 -18.24
CA ARG A 86 -0.41 -9.81 -17.00
C ARG A 86 -1.25 -10.17 -15.78
N ARG A 87 -2.45 -9.62 -15.67
CA ARG A 87 -3.34 -9.86 -14.52
C ARG A 87 -3.79 -11.32 -14.40
N ALA A 88 -4.02 -12.00 -15.52
CA ALA A 88 -4.34 -13.42 -15.57
C ALA A 88 -3.19 -14.33 -15.10
N ARG A 89 -1.96 -13.81 -15.01
CA ARG A 89 -0.81 -14.47 -14.37
C ARG A 89 -0.60 -14.01 -12.92
N HIS A 90 -1.68 -13.52 -12.30
CA HIS A 90 -1.72 -13.02 -10.93
C HIS A 90 -0.82 -11.80 -10.65
N GLU A 91 -0.30 -11.10 -11.66
CA GLU A 91 0.41 -9.85 -11.39
C GLU A 91 -0.58 -8.82 -10.82
N PRO A 92 -0.32 -8.23 -9.63
CA PRO A 92 -1.24 -7.31 -9.00
C PRO A 92 -1.61 -6.13 -9.89
N THR A 93 -2.89 -5.77 -9.94
CA THR A 93 -3.38 -4.62 -10.73
C THR A 93 -2.60 -3.34 -10.41
N ALA A 94 -2.26 -3.10 -9.14
CA ALA A 94 -1.48 -1.92 -8.74
C ALA A 94 -0.06 -1.89 -9.32
N TYR A 95 0.61 -3.04 -9.45
CA TYR A 95 1.91 -3.12 -10.14
C TYR A 95 1.77 -3.03 -11.66
N ILE A 96 0.66 -3.50 -12.22
CA ILE A 96 0.37 -3.35 -13.65
C ILE A 96 0.16 -1.87 -14.00
N THR A 97 -0.63 -1.14 -13.21
CA THR A 97 -0.91 0.29 -13.42
C THR A 97 0.18 1.21 -12.87
N GLY A 98 1.05 0.69 -12.00
CA GLY A 98 2.13 1.42 -11.32
C GLY A 98 1.66 2.33 -10.18
N HIS A 99 0.38 2.30 -9.80
CA HIS A 99 -0.20 3.23 -8.84
C HIS A 99 -1.19 2.57 -7.89
N ARG A 100 -1.27 3.09 -6.66
CA ARG A 100 -2.25 2.71 -5.62
C ARG A 100 -2.71 3.95 -4.87
N GLU A 101 -4.01 4.10 -4.71
CA GLU A 101 -4.56 5.10 -3.77
C GLU A 101 -4.36 4.63 -2.33
N PHE A 102 -3.94 5.55 -1.46
CA PHE A 102 -3.81 5.35 -0.03
C PHE A 102 -4.03 6.69 0.67
N PHE A 103 -4.92 6.74 1.65
CA PHE A 103 -5.23 7.92 2.45
C PHE A 103 -5.58 9.16 1.62
N GLY A 104 -6.36 8.97 0.53
CA GLY A 104 -6.75 10.02 -0.41
C GLY A 104 -5.62 10.55 -1.31
N LEU A 105 -4.46 9.88 -1.31
CA LEU A 105 -3.30 10.22 -2.13
C LEU A 105 -2.96 9.08 -3.09
N GLU A 106 -2.57 9.41 -4.31
CA GLU A 106 -2.10 8.41 -5.28
C GLU A 106 -0.59 8.19 -5.12
N PHE A 107 -0.18 6.97 -4.81
CA PHE A 107 1.21 6.56 -4.67
C PHE A 107 1.67 5.74 -5.88
N GLU A 108 2.90 6.00 -6.33
CA GLU A 108 3.62 5.09 -7.20
C GLU A 108 3.98 3.82 -6.41
N VAL A 109 3.76 2.67 -7.05
CA VAL A 109 4.07 1.35 -6.49
C VAL A 109 4.86 0.51 -7.49
N SER A 110 5.73 -0.35 -6.98
CA SER A 110 6.50 -1.30 -7.77
C SER A 110 6.93 -2.48 -6.88
N PRO A 111 7.45 -3.58 -7.45
CA PRO A 111 7.99 -4.71 -6.68
C PRO A 111 9.15 -4.36 -5.71
N ALA A 112 9.58 -3.10 -5.65
CA ALA A 112 10.54 -2.61 -4.67
C ALA A 112 10.02 -2.60 -3.22
N ALA A 113 8.69 -2.57 -3.02
CA ALA A 113 8.03 -2.57 -1.72
C ALA A 113 6.64 -3.22 -1.81
N ILE A 114 6.06 -3.60 -0.66
CA ILE A 114 4.69 -4.14 -0.62
C ILE A 114 3.67 -3.10 -1.12
N ILE A 115 2.56 -3.57 -1.67
CA ILE A 115 1.47 -2.70 -2.10
C ILE A 115 0.72 -2.20 -0.86
N PRO A 116 0.53 -0.87 -0.69
CA PRO A 116 -0.18 -0.31 0.45
C PRO A 116 -1.56 -0.93 0.67
N ARG A 117 -1.84 -1.29 1.93
CA ARG A 117 -3.08 -1.92 2.36
C ARG A 117 -4.02 -0.88 2.98
N PRO A 118 -5.34 -0.94 2.74
CA PRO A 118 -6.30 -0.04 3.40
C PRO A 118 -6.24 -0.10 4.93
N GLU A 119 -5.90 -1.25 5.50
CA GLU A 119 -5.70 -1.46 6.93
C GLU A 119 -4.67 -0.49 7.53
N THR A 120 -3.61 -0.18 6.80
CA THR A 120 -2.53 0.71 7.25
C THR A 120 -2.99 2.17 7.38
N GLU A 121 -4.14 2.55 6.81
CA GLU A 121 -4.70 3.90 6.99
C GLU A 121 -5.08 4.16 8.47
N ALA A 122 -5.58 3.15 9.18
CA ALA A 122 -5.93 3.26 10.60
C ALA A 122 -4.71 3.60 11.49
N LEU A 123 -3.51 3.16 11.08
CA LEU A 123 -2.25 3.51 11.74
C LEU A 123 -1.97 5.01 11.59
N VAL A 124 -2.11 5.53 10.36
CA VAL A 124 -1.93 6.96 10.05
C VAL A 124 -2.94 7.80 10.81
N GLU A 125 -4.22 7.43 10.82
CA GLU A 125 -5.28 8.11 11.58
C GLU A 125 -4.97 8.17 13.07
N SER A 126 -4.51 7.05 13.65
CA SER A 126 -4.17 6.97 15.07
C SER A 126 -3.02 7.90 15.44
N ILE A 127 -2.01 8.01 14.58
CA ILE A 127 -0.88 8.93 14.77
C ILE A 127 -1.36 10.38 14.65
N VAL A 128 -2.18 10.70 13.64
CA VAL A 128 -2.76 12.04 13.47
C VAL A 128 -3.54 12.44 14.71
N LYS A 129 -4.43 11.57 15.20
CA LYS A 129 -5.22 11.81 16.41
C LYS A 129 -4.33 12.04 17.63
N PHE A 130 -3.33 11.19 17.84
CA PHE A 130 -2.39 11.32 18.95
C PHE A 130 -1.66 12.67 18.94
N VAL A 131 -1.22 13.12 17.77
CA VAL A 131 -0.53 14.41 17.61
C VAL A 131 -1.49 15.56 17.91
N LEU A 132 -2.73 15.51 17.39
CA LEU A 132 -3.73 16.56 17.60
C LEU A 132 -4.18 16.65 19.07
N ASP A 133 -4.42 15.53 19.74
CA ASP A 133 -4.86 15.49 21.14
C ASP A 133 -3.79 16.04 22.11
N ARG A 134 -2.51 16.03 21.70
CA ARG A 134 -1.38 16.51 22.49
C ARG A 134 -0.83 17.84 22.01
N HIS A 135 -1.36 18.38 20.92
CA HIS A 135 -0.91 19.64 20.39
C HIS A 135 -1.27 20.76 21.37
N HIS A 136 -0.25 21.23 22.08
CA HIS A 136 -0.32 22.40 22.95
C HIS A 136 0.87 23.31 22.61
N GLY A 137 0.60 24.47 22.02
CA GLY A 137 1.63 25.46 21.68
C GLY A 137 2.44 25.11 20.43
N GLU A 138 3.77 25.33 20.47
CA GLU A 138 4.68 25.20 19.32
C GLU A 138 5.29 23.80 19.14
N TRP A 139 4.68 22.75 19.71
CA TRP A 139 5.25 21.39 19.61
C TRP A 139 5.29 20.90 18.15
N ALA A 140 6.48 20.47 17.72
CA ALA A 140 6.78 20.02 16.38
C ALA A 140 7.37 18.59 16.44
N PRO A 141 6.53 17.55 16.32
CA PRO A 141 6.99 16.18 16.53
C PRO A 141 7.97 15.72 15.44
N ARG A 142 8.93 14.90 15.86
CA ARG A 142 9.77 14.09 14.98
C ARG A 142 9.18 12.68 14.93
N ILE A 143 8.89 12.22 13.71
CA ILE A 143 8.20 10.96 13.47
C ILE A 143 9.06 10.07 12.59
N ALA A 144 9.43 8.89 13.07
CA ALA A 144 10.14 7.87 12.30
C ALA A 144 9.16 6.82 11.78
N ASP A 145 9.20 6.52 10.48
CA ASP A 145 8.50 5.45 9.80
C ASP A 145 9.51 4.35 9.46
N VAL A 146 9.41 3.21 10.14
CA VAL A 146 10.39 2.12 10.10
C VAL A 146 9.89 1.00 9.19
N GLY A 147 10.70 0.64 8.19
CA GLY A 147 10.26 -0.24 7.09
C GLY A 147 9.33 0.51 6.13
N CYS A 148 9.70 1.75 5.76
CA CYS A 148 8.78 2.69 5.12
C CYS A 148 8.23 2.22 3.77
N GLY A 149 8.90 1.28 3.09
CA GLY A 149 8.47 0.78 1.79
C GLY A 149 8.30 1.91 0.76
N SER A 150 7.10 2.03 0.19
CA SER A 150 6.72 3.10 -0.74
C SER A 150 6.55 4.48 -0.07
N GLY A 151 6.69 4.57 1.25
CA GLY A 151 6.59 5.79 2.04
C GLY A 151 5.18 6.17 2.45
N VAL A 152 4.19 5.27 2.33
CA VAL A 152 2.77 5.61 2.53
C VAL A 152 2.45 6.17 3.91
N ILE A 153 3.10 5.72 4.98
CA ILE A 153 2.88 6.25 6.32
C ILE A 153 3.52 7.65 6.42
N ALA A 154 4.84 7.76 6.20
CA ALA A 154 5.56 9.03 6.36
C ALA A 154 5.05 10.14 5.43
N VAL A 155 4.79 9.83 4.16
CA VAL A 155 4.35 10.80 3.15
C VAL A 155 2.93 11.28 3.44
N SER A 156 2.02 10.38 3.84
CA SER A 156 0.65 10.75 4.20
C SER A 156 0.63 11.65 5.42
N LEU A 157 1.36 11.31 6.48
CA LEU A 157 1.48 12.15 7.67
C LEU A 157 2.08 13.52 7.34
N ALA A 158 3.13 13.55 6.51
CA ALA A 158 3.75 14.80 6.06
C ALA A 158 2.81 15.67 5.24
N HIS A 159 1.96 15.05 4.42
CA HIS A 159 0.94 15.75 3.65
C HIS A 159 -0.14 16.34 4.57
N VAL A 160 -0.68 15.56 5.50
CA VAL A 160 -1.73 15.99 6.45
C VAL A 160 -1.26 17.15 7.31
N PHE A 161 -0.09 17.05 7.95
CA PHE A 161 0.45 18.12 8.80
C PHE A 161 0.99 19.32 8.01
N ARG A 162 1.09 19.23 6.68
CA ARG A 162 1.39 20.37 5.81
C ARG A 162 0.11 21.14 5.46
N SER A 163 -0.91 20.41 5.00
CA SER A 163 -2.09 20.98 4.36
C SER A 163 -3.19 21.36 5.36
N SER A 164 -3.37 20.57 6.42
CA SER A 164 -4.60 20.61 7.22
C SER A 164 -4.37 21.10 8.65
N VAL A 165 -3.15 21.00 9.19
CA VAL A 165 -2.86 21.35 10.59
C VAL A 165 -1.84 22.49 10.66
N ARG A 166 -2.34 23.74 10.76
CA ARG A 166 -1.49 24.95 10.71
C ARG A 166 -0.45 25.01 11.82
N ASP A 167 -0.78 24.49 12.99
CA ASP A 167 0.05 24.64 14.19
C ASP A 167 1.07 23.50 14.36
N VAL A 168 1.01 22.46 13.50
CA VAL A 168 1.95 21.31 13.48
C VAL A 168 2.91 21.44 12.28
N ARG A 169 3.04 22.65 11.71
CA ARG A 169 3.89 22.87 10.53
C ARG A 169 5.39 22.64 10.77
N GLY A 170 5.83 22.50 12.01
CA GLY A 170 7.22 22.17 12.33
C GLY A 170 7.54 20.66 12.25
N ALA A 171 6.54 19.78 12.11
CA ALA A 171 6.76 18.35 12.18
C ALA A 171 7.77 17.84 11.13
N GLN A 172 8.66 16.96 11.59
CA GLN A 172 9.70 16.34 10.76
C GLN A 172 9.45 14.83 10.66
N PHE A 173 9.71 14.29 9.48
CA PHE A 173 9.47 12.88 9.18
C PHE A 173 10.77 12.22 8.75
N ILE A 174 10.96 10.98 9.18
CA ILE A 174 12.12 10.18 8.87
C ILE A 174 11.61 8.83 8.37
N ALA A 175 11.79 8.54 7.09
CA ALA A 175 11.51 7.24 6.50
C ALA A 175 12.78 6.39 6.52
N ILE A 176 12.70 5.20 7.11
CA ILE A 176 13.83 4.26 7.22
C ILE A 176 13.45 2.96 6.53
N ASP A 177 14.33 2.46 5.68
CA ASP A 177 14.17 1.13 5.08
C ASP A 177 15.54 0.50 4.85
N SER A 178 15.59 -0.82 4.87
CA SER A 178 16.79 -1.60 4.56
C SER A 178 17.01 -1.77 3.06
N SER A 179 15.96 -1.55 2.25
CA SER A 179 15.96 -1.64 0.80
C SER A 179 16.26 -0.28 0.14
N PRO A 180 17.38 -0.13 -0.59
CA PRO A 180 17.65 1.07 -1.38
C PRO A 180 16.57 1.36 -2.42
N GLN A 181 15.95 0.31 -2.99
CA GLN A 181 14.89 0.42 -3.98
C GLN A 181 13.60 0.96 -3.35
N ALA A 182 13.24 0.50 -2.15
CA ALA A 182 12.11 1.02 -1.39
C ALA A 182 12.30 2.51 -1.07
N LEU A 183 13.49 2.90 -0.60
CA LEU A 183 13.78 4.33 -0.34
C LEU A 183 13.74 5.18 -1.60
N SER A 184 14.15 4.64 -2.75
CA SER A 184 14.00 5.35 -4.02
C SER A 184 12.52 5.59 -4.35
N LEU A 185 11.67 4.57 -4.16
CA LEU A 185 10.22 4.67 -4.34
C LEU A 185 9.58 5.68 -3.36
N CYS A 186 9.95 5.61 -2.07
CA CYS A 186 9.55 6.57 -1.04
C CYS A 186 9.91 8.02 -1.44
N LYS A 187 11.13 8.27 -1.93
CA LYS A 187 11.55 9.59 -2.42
C LYS A 187 10.73 10.06 -3.61
N THR A 188 10.42 9.18 -4.56
CA THR A 188 9.54 9.49 -5.70
C THR A 188 8.16 9.93 -5.22
N ASN A 189 7.56 9.20 -4.28
CA ASN A 189 6.26 9.55 -3.70
C ASN A 189 6.32 10.85 -2.89
N ALA A 190 7.40 11.08 -2.15
CA ALA A 190 7.61 12.33 -1.42
C ALA A 190 7.72 13.55 -2.34
N MET A 191 8.36 13.40 -3.51
CA MET A 191 8.41 14.43 -4.56
C MET A 191 7.02 14.67 -5.16
N ARG A 192 6.32 13.60 -5.53
CA ARG A 192 4.95 13.66 -6.09
C ARG A 192 4.01 14.47 -5.21
N HIS A 193 4.07 14.23 -3.89
CA HIS A 193 3.20 14.87 -2.90
C HIS A 193 3.78 16.14 -2.27
N ARG A 194 4.94 16.62 -2.77
CA ARG A 194 5.59 17.88 -2.36
C ARG A 194 5.91 17.94 -0.86
N VAL A 195 6.37 16.84 -0.28
CA VAL A 195 6.72 16.74 1.15
C VAL A 195 8.23 16.54 1.40
N THR A 196 9.07 16.57 0.36
CA THR A 196 10.53 16.40 0.47
C THR A 196 11.21 17.36 1.45
N GLY A 197 10.72 18.59 1.59
CA GLY A 197 11.27 19.56 2.55
C GLY A 197 11.06 19.21 4.03
N ARG A 198 10.31 18.15 4.33
CA ARG A 198 10.02 17.67 5.69
C ARG A 198 10.34 16.20 5.93
N LEU A 199 10.67 15.46 4.88
CA LEU A 199 10.91 14.03 4.94
C LEU A 199 12.38 13.73 4.63
N SER A 200 13.06 13.12 5.60
CA SER A 200 14.39 12.54 5.41
C SER A 200 14.26 11.04 5.15
N CYS A 201 15.05 10.50 4.23
CA CYS A 201 15.08 9.07 3.92
C CYS A 201 16.43 8.49 4.33
N LEU A 202 16.45 7.49 5.21
CA LEU A 202 17.66 6.87 5.75
C LEU A 202 17.71 5.39 5.36
N LEU A 203 18.85 4.96 4.82
CA LEU A 203 19.12 3.55 4.53
C LEU A 203 19.66 2.88 5.79
N GLY A 204 19.00 1.81 6.22
CA GLY A 204 19.53 0.90 7.22
C GLY A 204 18.48 0.03 7.90
N ASP A 205 18.93 -0.69 8.90
CA ASP A 205 18.16 -1.71 9.60
C ASP A 205 17.45 -1.11 10.81
N LEU A 206 16.12 -1.15 10.79
CA LEU A 206 15.23 -0.63 11.83
C LEU A 206 15.63 0.79 12.27
N LEU A 207 15.96 0.99 13.56
CA LEU A 207 16.25 2.30 14.14
C LEU A 207 17.74 2.67 14.08
N ALA A 208 18.62 1.78 13.61
CA ALA A 208 20.07 1.99 13.64
C ALA A 208 20.55 3.30 12.96
N PRO A 209 19.93 3.78 11.86
CA PRO A 209 20.32 5.05 11.24
C PRO A 209 19.93 6.31 12.02
N LEU A 210 19.07 6.20 13.04
CA LEU A 210 18.68 7.36 13.83
C LEU A 210 19.85 7.84 14.69
N THR A 211 20.18 9.12 14.58
CA THR A 211 21.23 9.78 15.38
C THR A 211 20.68 10.45 16.63
N GLN A 212 19.37 10.63 16.71
CA GLN A 212 18.68 11.31 17.80
C GLN A 212 17.32 10.63 18.05
N PRO A 213 16.85 10.59 19.30
CA PRO A 213 15.51 10.12 19.62
C PRO A 213 14.41 10.94 18.92
N VAL A 214 13.25 10.31 18.75
CA VAL A 214 12.06 10.87 18.12
C VAL A 214 10.86 10.86 19.06
N ASP A 215 9.84 11.65 18.76
CA ASP A 215 8.59 11.68 19.52
C ASP A 215 7.71 10.48 19.20
N ILE A 216 7.70 10.05 17.93
CA ILE A 216 6.85 8.97 17.45
C ILE A 216 7.64 8.00 16.58
N ILE A 217 7.48 6.71 16.82
CA ILE A 217 7.92 5.63 15.94
C ILE A 217 6.66 4.99 15.36
N ALA A 218 6.58 4.88 14.04
CA ALA A 218 5.53 4.21 13.29
C ALA A 218 6.16 3.05 12.52
N ALA A 219 5.47 1.91 12.40
CA ALA A 219 6.00 0.78 11.65
C ALA A 219 4.87 -0.11 11.11
N ASN A 220 4.99 -0.53 9.85
CA ASN A 220 4.30 -1.70 9.31
C ASN A 220 5.38 -2.68 8.84
N LEU A 221 5.80 -3.56 9.75
CA LEU A 221 6.91 -4.48 9.52
C LEU A 221 6.41 -5.85 9.06
N PRO A 222 7.26 -6.67 8.42
CA PRO A 222 6.93 -8.03 8.02
C PRO A 222 6.38 -8.86 9.19
N TYR A 223 5.17 -9.40 9.04
CA TYR A 223 4.49 -10.19 10.07
C TYR A 223 3.96 -11.55 9.60
N VAL A 224 4.09 -11.89 8.32
CA VAL A 224 3.64 -13.20 7.81
C VAL A 224 4.55 -14.29 8.38
N ARG A 225 3.97 -15.35 8.95
CA ARG A 225 4.75 -16.50 9.41
C ARG A 225 5.35 -17.22 8.20
N THR A 226 6.60 -17.63 8.29
CA THR A 226 7.28 -18.36 7.21
C THR A 226 6.51 -19.64 6.80
N ALA A 227 5.83 -20.29 7.74
CA ALA A 227 5.02 -21.49 7.48
C ALA A 227 3.75 -21.22 6.66
N ASP A 228 3.22 -19.99 6.68
CA ASP A 228 2.02 -19.61 5.94
C ASP A 228 2.32 -19.15 4.50
N TRP A 229 3.61 -19.04 4.13
CA TRP A 229 4.05 -18.47 2.86
C TRP A 229 3.39 -19.14 1.65
N GLU A 230 3.36 -20.48 1.63
CA GLU A 230 2.79 -21.24 0.51
C GLU A 230 1.27 -21.10 0.39
N ALA A 231 0.59 -20.70 1.47
CA ALA A 231 -0.85 -20.49 1.50
C ALA A 231 -1.26 -19.05 1.10
N LEU A 232 -0.30 -18.14 0.93
CA LEU A 232 -0.58 -16.78 0.48
C LEU A 232 -1.20 -16.79 -0.93
N PRO A 233 -2.09 -15.82 -1.22
CA PRO A 233 -2.58 -15.59 -2.58
C PRO A 233 -1.42 -15.45 -3.57
N PRO A 234 -1.49 -16.04 -4.79
CA PRO A 234 -0.41 -15.99 -5.77
C PRO A 234 0.04 -14.57 -6.11
N GLU A 235 -0.88 -13.61 -6.16
CA GLU A 235 -0.58 -12.19 -6.37
C GLU A 235 0.30 -11.57 -5.29
N ILE A 236 0.26 -12.09 -4.07
CA ILE A 236 1.12 -11.66 -2.96
C ILE A 236 2.41 -12.49 -3.00
N ARG A 237 2.28 -13.82 -2.97
CA ARG A 237 3.40 -14.76 -2.86
C ARG A 237 4.42 -14.63 -3.99
N ASP A 238 3.94 -14.44 -5.22
CA ASP A 238 4.75 -14.54 -6.43
C ASP A 238 5.24 -13.15 -6.91
N HIS A 239 4.63 -12.05 -6.46
CA HIS A 239 4.90 -10.71 -6.99
C HIS A 239 5.33 -9.68 -5.95
N GLU A 240 4.89 -9.76 -4.69
CA GLU A 240 5.31 -8.83 -3.65
C GLU A 240 6.64 -9.26 -3.01
N PRO A 241 7.50 -8.31 -2.58
CA PRO A 241 8.82 -8.65 -2.08
C PRO A 241 8.71 -9.41 -0.75
N ARG A 242 9.25 -10.63 -0.72
CA ARG A 242 9.30 -11.46 0.49
C ARG A 242 9.91 -10.75 1.69
N LEU A 243 10.91 -9.89 1.46
CA LEU A 243 11.53 -9.07 2.51
C LEU A 243 10.50 -8.20 3.27
N GLY A 244 9.45 -7.72 2.60
CA GLY A 244 8.40 -6.91 3.20
C GLY A 244 7.25 -7.69 3.83
N LEU A 245 7.28 -9.03 3.77
CA LEU A 245 6.18 -9.89 4.20
C LEU A 245 6.59 -10.93 5.25
N ASP A 246 7.71 -11.64 5.04
CA ASP A 246 8.14 -12.75 5.89
C ASP A 246 8.70 -12.26 7.23
N GLY A 247 7.88 -12.35 8.28
CA GLY A 247 8.20 -12.01 9.67
C GLY A 247 8.90 -13.13 10.44
N GLY A 248 9.32 -14.22 9.79
CA GLY A 248 9.99 -15.35 10.43
C GLY A 248 9.04 -16.43 10.95
N GLN A 249 9.56 -17.33 11.78
CA GLN A 249 8.87 -18.57 12.17
C GLN A 249 7.47 -18.32 12.78
N ASP A 250 7.36 -17.31 13.64
CA ASP A 250 6.13 -16.89 14.33
C ASP A 250 5.59 -15.54 13.85
N GLY A 251 6.24 -14.93 12.84
CA GLY A 251 5.89 -13.61 12.33
C GLY A 251 6.27 -12.45 13.26
N LEU A 252 6.98 -12.71 14.36
CA LEU A 252 7.29 -11.69 15.38
C LEU A 252 8.71 -11.14 15.29
N ARG A 253 9.53 -11.62 14.33
CA ARG A 253 10.96 -11.32 14.26
C ARG A 253 11.22 -9.81 14.21
N GLU A 254 10.63 -9.11 13.26
CA GLU A 254 10.94 -7.69 13.05
C GLU A 254 10.30 -6.80 14.12
N ILE A 255 9.04 -7.05 14.50
CA ILE A 255 8.39 -6.28 15.57
C ILE A 255 9.08 -6.49 16.92
N GLY A 256 9.55 -7.70 17.23
CA GLY A 256 10.32 -7.98 18.44
C GLY A 256 11.65 -7.25 18.47
N ARG A 257 12.38 -7.24 17.34
CA ARG A 257 13.63 -6.47 17.19
C ARG A 257 13.40 -4.97 17.33
N LEU A 258 12.32 -4.45 16.74
CA LEU A 258 11.94 -3.04 16.86
C LEU A 258 11.66 -2.69 18.33
N LEU A 259 10.78 -3.44 19.00
CA LEU A 259 10.42 -3.19 20.39
C LEU A 259 11.65 -3.24 21.31
N ALA A 260 12.52 -4.24 21.15
CA ALA A 260 13.72 -4.37 21.96
C ALA A 260 14.73 -3.22 21.76
N SER A 261 14.81 -2.65 20.56
CA SER A 261 15.77 -1.59 20.23
C SER A 261 15.21 -0.18 20.41
N ALA A 262 13.88 0.00 20.49
CA ALA A 262 13.22 1.30 20.52
C ALA A 262 13.43 2.18 21.77
N PRO A 263 13.62 1.67 23.01
CA PRO A 263 13.69 2.51 24.21
C PRO A 263 14.68 3.69 24.15
N PRO A 264 15.93 3.54 23.69
CA PRO A 264 16.86 4.68 23.57
C PRO A 264 16.51 5.67 22.45
N TYR A 265 15.61 5.33 21.53
CA TYR A 265 15.22 6.16 20.39
C TYR A 265 13.88 6.87 20.57
N LEU A 266 13.20 6.67 21.69
CA LEU A 266 11.92 7.30 21.97
C LEU A 266 12.07 8.36 23.08
N LEU A 267 11.63 9.59 22.81
CA LEU A 267 11.64 10.66 23.80
C LEU A 267 10.63 10.39 24.93
N PRO A 268 10.86 10.93 26.15
CA PRO A 268 9.88 10.88 27.22
C PRO A 268 8.53 11.44 26.77
N GLY A 269 7.45 10.69 26.98
CA GLY A 269 6.11 11.04 26.51
C GLY A 269 5.81 10.69 25.06
N GLY A 270 6.80 10.17 24.30
CA GLY A 270 6.63 9.68 22.95
C GLY A 270 5.79 8.40 22.87
N ALA A 271 5.53 7.94 21.64
CA ALA A 271 4.72 6.75 21.37
C ALA A 271 5.25 5.91 20.21
N LEU A 272 5.03 4.60 20.30
CA LEU A 272 5.27 3.66 19.21
C LEU A 272 3.93 3.13 18.70
N PHE A 273 3.71 3.26 17.40
CA PHE A 273 2.55 2.75 16.67
C PHE A 273 3.03 1.67 15.71
N ALA A 274 2.43 0.49 15.76
CA ALA A 274 2.78 -0.60 14.84
C ALA A 274 1.53 -1.32 14.34
N GLU A 275 1.50 -1.61 13.04
CA GLU A 275 0.60 -2.61 12.48
C GLU A 275 1.15 -4.00 12.78
N ILE A 276 0.27 -4.92 13.15
CA ILE A 276 0.59 -6.31 13.49
C ILE A 276 -0.46 -7.25 12.93
N GLY A 277 -0.13 -8.52 12.75
CA GLY A 277 -1.10 -9.53 12.33
C GLY A 277 -2.19 -9.77 13.37
N ASP A 278 -3.39 -10.15 12.92
CA ASP A 278 -4.60 -10.30 13.75
C ASP A 278 -4.41 -11.19 14.99
N GLU A 279 -3.63 -12.27 14.88
CA GLU A 279 -3.38 -13.23 15.96
C GLU A 279 -2.19 -12.85 16.86
N GLN A 280 -1.44 -11.80 16.52
CA GLN A 280 -0.17 -11.47 17.18
C GLN A 280 -0.33 -10.54 18.39
N GLY A 281 -1.52 -9.97 18.61
CA GLY A 281 -1.77 -8.94 19.62
C GLY A 281 -1.28 -9.30 21.03
N ALA A 282 -1.55 -10.51 21.50
CA ALA A 282 -1.13 -10.95 22.83
C ALA A 282 0.40 -11.06 22.95
N ALA A 283 1.06 -11.68 21.96
CA ALA A 283 2.51 -11.87 21.97
C ALA A 283 3.27 -10.52 21.84
N VAL A 284 2.80 -9.64 20.96
CA VAL A 284 3.38 -8.29 20.80
C VAL A 284 3.18 -7.47 22.07
N ALA A 285 2.03 -7.58 22.74
CA ALA A 285 1.80 -6.88 24.01
C ALA A 285 2.80 -7.33 25.10
N GLU A 286 3.12 -8.62 25.20
CA GLU A 286 4.14 -9.12 26.13
C GLU A 286 5.53 -8.58 25.80
N LEU A 287 5.93 -8.63 24.52
CA LEU A 287 7.20 -8.04 24.07
C LEU A 287 7.28 -6.53 24.40
N ALA A 288 6.16 -5.82 24.21
CA ALA A 288 6.08 -4.39 24.49
C ALA A 288 6.14 -4.10 25.99
N ARG A 289 5.55 -4.92 26.86
CA ARG A 289 5.67 -4.79 28.33
C ARG A 289 7.11 -4.97 28.81
N VAL A 290 7.85 -5.89 28.20
CA VAL A 290 9.27 -6.11 28.52
C VAL A 290 10.11 -4.90 28.11
N ALA A 291 9.91 -4.39 26.89
CA ALA A 291 10.66 -3.24 26.38
C ALA A 291 10.27 -1.91 27.05
N PHE A 292 8.99 -1.76 27.42
CA PHE A 292 8.43 -0.54 28.00
C PHE A 292 7.55 -0.84 29.23
N PRO A 293 8.15 -1.16 30.40
CA PRO A 293 7.41 -1.59 31.61
C PRO A 293 6.41 -0.58 32.16
N HIS A 294 6.55 0.70 31.80
CA HIS A 294 5.68 1.80 32.25
C HIS A 294 4.78 2.36 31.15
N ALA A 295 4.81 1.79 29.94
CA ALA A 295 3.97 2.24 28.86
C ALA A 295 2.51 1.84 29.07
N ARG A 296 1.60 2.70 28.59
CA ARG A 296 0.19 2.33 28.42
C ARG A 296 0.05 1.67 27.07
N LEU A 297 -0.38 0.42 27.06
CA LEU A 297 -0.64 -0.32 25.83
C LEU A 297 -2.09 -0.09 25.41
N HIS A 298 -2.26 0.25 24.14
CA HIS A 298 -3.55 0.40 23.50
C HIS A 298 -3.60 -0.55 22.30
N SER A 299 -4.50 -1.52 22.32
CA SER A 299 -4.81 -2.35 21.14
C SER A 299 -6.00 -1.71 20.41
N GLY A 300 -5.77 -1.18 19.21
CA GLY A 300 -6.86 -0.79 18.32
C GLY A 300 -7.44 -2.03 17.66
N GLN A 301 -8.68 -2.39 17.96
CA GLN A 301 -9.44 -3.28 17.08
C GLN A 301 -9.98 -2.45 15.92
N ARG A 302 -9.99 -3.03 14.72
CA ARG A 302 -10.84 -2.56 13.61
C ARG A 302 -12.27 -2.38 14.15
N VAL A 303 -12.71 -1.13 14.30
CA VAL A 303 -14.14 -0.85 14.39
C VAL A 303 -14.64 -0.88 12.95
N ASN A 304 -15.07 -2.05 12.49
CA ASN A 304 -16.00 -2.10 11.36
C ASN A 304 -17.26 -1.37 11.83
N LEU A 305 -17.39 -0.08 11.50
CA LEU A 305 -18.68 0.58 11.55
C LEU A 305 -19.46 0.09 10.33
N PRO A 306 -20.58 -0.62 10.48
CA PRO A 306 -21.59 -0.56 9.45
C PRO A 306 -22.16 0.87 9.47
N GLU A 307 -22.02 1.58 8.35
CA GLU A 307 -22.93 2.68 8.03
C GLU A 307 -24.35 2.12 8.07
N VAL A 308 -25.04 2.36 9.19
CA VAL A 308 -26.49 2.29 9.25
C VAL A 308 -26.99 3.71 9.04
N THR A 309 -27.22 4.05 7.78
CA THR A 309 -28.13 5.15 7.43
C THR A 309 -29.54 4.70 7.77
N THR A 310 -30.09 5.13 8.91
CA THR A 310 -31.54 5.18 9.08
C THR A 310 -32.03 6.54 8.62
N ASN A 311 -32.64 6.56 7.43
CA ASN A 311 -33.65 7.55 7.11
C ASN A 311 -34.75 7.47 8.18
N ALA A 312 -34.97 8.55 8.91
CA ALA A 312 -36.24 8.78 9.58
C ALA A 312 -36.90 9.96 8.89
N ALA A 313 -37.93 9.63 8.10
CA ALA A 313 -38.91 10.57 7.63
C ALA A 313 -39.60 11.24 8.83
N GLY A 314 -39.75 12.56 8.73
CA GLY A 314 -40.65 13.41 9.49
C GLY A 314 -40.98 14.60 8.61
#